data_AF-A0A7C8IIX1-F1
#
_entry.id   AF-A0A7C8IIX1-F1
#
_cell.length_a   1.000
_cell.length_b   1.000
_cell.length_c   1.000
_cell.angle_alpha   90.00
_cell.angle_beta   90.00
_cell.angle_gamma   90.00
#
_symmetry.space_group_name_H-M   'P 1'
#
loop_
_entity.id
_entity.type
_entity.pdbx_description
1 polymer ?
#
loop_
_entity_poly.entity_id
_entity_poly.type
_entity_poly.pdbx_seq_one_letter_code
_entity_poly.pdbx_strand_id
1 'polypeptide(L)'
;MPIRKIPLLMSRPNSSPGPGSRLLSPLLPCLKTTTSGSRTNTDAASSKSSPTLLRTTSVIQLDRKAFVIQGQCDYEVRLTESPHLDTLTCFVPHGTSHLKDQLEKAHLLYQQKDDVFCDAFLNYVLVSDASMVDEAVMDLLASWGCLMIFQLPSTENVQPGPYFFSACGLYSAWRIFPDDKDAFLLSTIPSLVDPHTYENLNAAAFGASSLCVAVPSRLKATKLEQKPLAGMRIAIKDLFHLKGVHTGCGNRAYRMLHDASKTSSSAVQSVLDLGGIIVGKTKTVEFGSSQEVIGDWCDYSYPFNSRGDGYIAGTGSSTGSAASLAAYPWLDITLGTDAGGSIRDPAVAHGVYGFRPSHDGQQIPDVVIPCGIFHTSGFLGRSSGTMLEFGRHWLQTPSSNHVGEILE
;
A
#
# COMPACT_ATOMS: atom_id res chain seq x y z
N MET A 1 -20.69 22.69 12.29
CA MET A 1 -21.44 22.09 13.42
C MET A 1 -20.47 21.23 14.23
N PRO A 2 -20.66 21.06 15.55
CA PRO A 2 -19.79 20.18 16.34
C PRO A 2 -20.00 18.70 15.98
N ILE A 3 -18.95 17.89 16.10
CA ILE A 3 -19.01 16.42 15.95
C ILE A 3 -19.95 15.86 17.02
N ARG A 4 -20.98 15.10 16.62
CA ARG A 4 -21.92 14.48 17.56
C ARG A 4 -21.33 13.16 18.06
N LYS A 5 -21.31 12.99 19.38
CA LYS A 5 -20.84 11.77 20.05
C LYS A 5 -22.04 11.05 20.66
N ILE A 6 -22.21 9.78 20.31
CA ILE A 6 -23.32 8.94 20.81
C ILE A 6 -22.68 7.73 21.52
N PRO A 7 -22.67 7.71 22.87
CA PRO A 7 -22.18 6.54 23.61
C PRO A 7 -23.20 5.39 23.54
N LEU A 8 -22.72 4.16 23.39
CA LEU A 8 -23.55 2.96 23.45
C LEU A 8 -23.43 2.34 24.86
N LEU A 9 -24.55 2.24 25.57
CA LEU A 9 -24.62 1.61 26.89
C LEU A 9 -24.58 0.09 26.74
N MET A 10 -23.51 -0.56 27.21
CA MET A 10 -23.49 -2.02 27.30
C MET A 10 -24.29 -2.52 28.51
N SER A 11 -25.30 -3.37 28.28
CA SER A 11 -25.75 -4.34 29.28
C SER A 11 -24.70 -5.45 29.36
N ARG A 12 -23.73 -5.33 30.28
CA ARG A 12 -22.75 -6.41 30.52
C ARG A 12 -23.44 -7.65 31.09
N PRO A 13 -23.29 -8.85 30.52
CA PRO A 13 -23.21 -10.06 31.34
C PRO A 13 -21.80 -10.08 31.97
N ASN A 14 -21.71 -10.46 33.24
CA ASN A 14 -20.46 -10.66 33.94
C ASN A 14 -19.57 -11.69 33.22
N SER A 15 -18.65 -11.22 32.38
CA SER A 15 -17.42 -11.94 32.05
C SER A 15 -16.26 -11.00 32.33
N SER A 16 -15.45 -11.36 33.33
CA SER A 16 -14.16 -10.73 33.59
C SER A 16 -13.39 -10.55 32.27
N PRO A 17 -12.84 -9.37 31.97
CA PRO A 17 -11.96 -9.25 30.82
C PRO A 17 -10.76 -10.15 31.08
N GLY A 18 -10.59 -11.18 30.25
CA GLY A 18 -9.30 -11.84 30.12
C GLY A 18 -8.22 -10.79 29.78
N PRO A 19 -6.93 -11.08 29.97
CA PRO A 19 -5.86 -10.11 29.75
C PRO A 19 -5.72 -9.76 28.26
N GLY A 20 -6.62 -8.91 27.77
CA GLY A 20 -6.68 -8.39 26.41
C GLY A 20 -5.98 -7.04 26.34
N SER A 21 -4.83 -7.05 25.67
CA SER A 21 -4.19 -5.92 24.97
C SER A 21 -4.45 -4.52 25.54
N ARG A 22 -3.84 -4.19 26.68
CA ARG A 22 -3.50 -2.78 26.95
C ARG A 22 -2.36 -2.41 25.99
N LEU A 23 -2.68 -1.68 24.93
CA LEU A 23 -1.70 -1.00 24.10
C LEU A 23 -1.01 0.05 24.97
N LEU A 24 0.15 -0.30 25.53
CA LEU A 24 1.12 0.67 26.04
C LEU A 24 1.76 1.33 24.82
N SER A 25 1.07 2.30 24.23
CA SER A 25 1.64 3.11 23.15
C SER A 25 2.40 4.31 23.73
N PRO A 26 3.58 4.66 23.21
CA PRO A 26 4.22 5.93 23.52
C PRO A 26 3.33 7.07 23.02
N LEU A 27 3.31 8.19 23.75
CA LEU A 27 2.65 9.42 23.34
C LEU A 27 3.20 9.84 21.96
N LEU A 28 2.38 9.75 20.91
CA LEU A 28 2.74 10.27 19.59
C LEU A 28 2.78 11.81 19.68
N PRO A 29 3.93 12.46 19.42
CA PRO A 29 3.99 13.92 19.49
C PRO A 29 3.17 14.53 18.34
N CYS A 30 2.23 15.42 18.70
CA CYS A 30 1.47 16.24 17.75
C CYS A 30 2.42 17.28 17.14
N LEU A 31 3.10 16.96 16.04
CA LEU A 31 3.95 17.91 15.32
C LEU A 31 3.07 18.88 14.52
N LYS A 32 2.76 20.04 15.10
CA LYS A 32 2.14 21.16 14.38
C LYS A 32 3.18 21.81 13.47
N THR A 33 2.95 21.83 12.16
CA THR A 33 3.64 22.76 11.26
C THR A 33 3.12 24.16 11.51
N THR A 34 3.93 25.03 12.10
CA THR A 34 3.62 26.45 12.24
C THR A 34 3.52 27.12 10.88
N THR A 35 2.33 27.60 10.53
CA THR A 35 2.11 28.58 9.46
C THR A 35 2.83 29.88 9.82
N SER A 36 3.85 30.29 9.04
CA SER A 36 4.40 31.64 9.12
C SER A 36 3.86 32.49 7.97
N GLY A 37 3.13 33.54 8.33
CA GLY A 37 2.61 34.53 7.39
C GLY A 37 3.69 35.34 6.69
N SER A 38 3.28 35.87 5.53
CA SER A 38 3.88 36.94 4.73
C SER A 38 4.92 37.82 5.44
N ARG A 39 6.19 37.76 4.98
CA ARG A 39 7.08 38.93 4.87
C ARG A 39 7.97 38.78 3.63
N THR A 40 8.12 39.91 2.95
CA THR A 40 8.85 40.14 1.71
C THR A 40 10.37 40.24 1.91
N ASN A 41 11.08 40.03 0.79
CA ASN A 41 12.43 40.48 0.41
C ASN A 41 13.69 39.65 0.75
N THR A 42 14.25 39.09 -0.35
CA THR A 42 15.63 39.15 -0.87
C THR A 42 16.83 38.58 -0.10
N ASP A 43 17.53 37.71 -0.84
CA ASP A 43 18.96 37.41 -0.90
C ASP A 43 19.62 36.27 -0.09
N ALA A 44 20.23 35.38 -0.90
CA ALA A 44 21.50 34.66 -0.76
C ALA A 44 21.67 33.58 0.34
N ALA A 45 21.67 32.32 -0.14
CA ALA A 45 22.59 31.23 0.19
C ALA A 45 23.10 31.10 1.64
N SER A 46 22.42 30.26 2.43
CA SER A 46 23.08 29.17 3.15
C SER A 46 22.04 28.07 3.42
N SER A 47 22.24 26.90 2.85
CA SER A 47 21.42 25.71 3.10
C SER A 47 21.70 25.19 4.51
N LYS A 48 21.12 25.84 5.52
CA LYS A 48 21.04 25.25 6.86
C LYS A 48 19.95 24.18 6.80
N SER A 49 20.38 22.93 6.90
CA SER A 49 19.52 21.77 7.08
C SER A 49 18.49 22.06 8.17
N SER A 50 17.21 22.01 7.80
CA SER A 50 16.09 22.06 8.72
C SER A 50 16.28 21.04 9.86
N PRO A 51 15.80 21.33 11.08
CA PRO A 51 15.99 20.44 12.22
C PRO A 51 15.45 19.05 11.87
N THR A 52 16.23 18.02 12.20
CA THR A 52 15.96 16.62 11.93
C THR A 52 14.54 16.27 12.36
N LEU A 53 13.62 16.15 11.41
CA LEU A 53 12.25 15.76 11.67
C LEU A 53 12.28 14.31 12.18
N LEU A 54 11.96 14.10 13.47
CA LEU A 54 11.80 12.77 14.05
C LEU A 54 10.71 12.04 13.27
N ARG A 55 11.11 11.08 12.44
CA ARG A 55 10.21 10.17 11.74
C ARG A 55 9.96 8.97 12.63
N THR A 56 8.69 8.74 12.95
CA THR A 56 8.27 7.56 13.71
C THR A 56 7.39 6.69 12.81
N THR A 57 7.68 5.40 12.81
CA THR A 57 6.84 4.36 12.24
C THR A 57 6.49 3.43 13.38
N SER A 58 5.20 3.34 13.71
CA SER A 58 4.75 2.52 14.83
C SER A 58 4.15 1.24 14.31
N VAL A 59 4.65 0.10 14.79
CA VAL A 59 4.02 -1.20 14.56
C VAL A 59 3.04 -1.46 15.70
N ILE A 60 1.80 -1.74 15.33
CA ILE A 60 0.69 -1.99 16.26
C ILE A 60 0.25 -3.43 16.08
N GLN A 61 0.26 -4.19 17.16
CA GLN A 61 -0.34 -5.52 17.20
C GLN A 61 -1.79 -5.39 17.64
N LEU A 62 -2.71 -5.82 16.78
CA LEU A 62 -4.13 -5.89 17.07
C LEU A 62 -4.60 -7.32 16.76
N ASP A 63 -4.99 -8.04 17.81
CA ASP A 63 -5.19 -9.49 17.79
C ASP A 63 -3.97 -10.26 17.23
N ARG A 64 -4.16 -11.02 16.15
CA ARG A 64 -3.12 -11.78 15.43
C ARG A 64 -2.63 -11.06 14.17
N LYS A 65 -2.96 -9.77 14.00
CA LYS A 65 -2.56 -8.96 12.84
C LYS A 65 -1.66 -7.82 13.29
N ALA A 66 -0.68 -7.50 12.46
CA ALA A 66 0.21 -6.37 12.66
C ALA A 66 -0.13 -5.26 11.68
N PHE A 67 -0.01 -4.02 12.15
CA PHE A 67 -0.32 -2.82 11.39
C PHE A 67 0.79 -1.79 11.54
N VAL A 68 0.96 -0.95 10.54
CA VAL A 68 1.77 0.27 10.61
C VAL A 68 0.86 1.48 10.47
N ILE A 69 1.19 2.51 11.25
CA ILE A 69 0.79 3.89 10.98
C ILE A 69 2.02 4.73 10.67
N GLN A 70 1.85 5.68 9.77
CA GLN A 70 2.88 6.67 9.49
C GLN A 70 2.80 7.82 10.53
N GLY A 71 3.89 8.55 10.74
CA GLY A 71 4.01 9.56 11.79
C GLY A 71 3.16 10.83 11.64
N GLN A 72 2.32 10.93 10.59
CA GLN A 72 1.37 12.03 10.38
C GLN A 72 -0.02 11.47 10.14
N CYS A 73 -1.04 12.16 10.65
CA CYS A 73 -2.43 11.80 10.44
C CYS A 73 -2.87 12.17 9.01
N ASP A 74 -3.74 11.36 8.44
CA ASP A 74 -4.39 11.63 7.16
C ASP A 74 -5.46 12.73 7.28
N TYR A 75 -6.10 12.81 8.45
CA TYR A 75 -7.15 13.78 8.74
C TYR A 75 -6.96 14.37 10.14
N GLU A 76 -6.91 15.70 10.26
CA GLU A 76 -6.79 16.43 11.54
C GLU A 76 -8.13 16.53 12.28
N VAL A 77 -8.86 15.41 12.38
CA VAL A 77 -10.18 15.36 13.03
C VAL A 77 -10.02 14.96 14.49
N ARG A 78 -10.38 15.88 15.39
CA ARG A 78 -10.29 15.64 16.84
C ARG A 78 -11.55 14.96 17.38
N LEU A 79 -11.53 13.64 17.47
CA LEU A 79 -12.64 12.85 18.01
C LEU A 79 -12.61 12.73 19.55
N THR A 80 -11.42 12.71 20.14
CA THR A 80 -11.20 12.51 21.58
C THR A 80 -10.17 13.48 22.14
N GLU A 81 -10.27 13.74 23.45
CA GLU A 81 -9.25 14.47 24.22
C GLU A 81 -8.18 13.51 24.78
N SER A 82 -8.41 12.20 24.69
CA SER A 82 -7.47 11.17 25.11
C SER A 82 -6.23 11.16 24.20
N PRO A 83 -5.01 11.08 24.77
CA PRO A 83 -3.79 10.93 23.99
C PRO A 83 -3.56 9.49 23.50
N HIS A 84 -4.40 8.54 23.91
CA HIS A 84 -4.29 7.14 23.50
C HIS A 84 -4.66 6.92 22.03
N LEU A 85 -4.13 5.84 21.47
CA LEU A 85 -4.41 5.41 20.11
C LEU A 85 -5.46 4.30 20.15
N ASP A 86 -6.61 4.53 19.53
CA ASP A 86 -7.73 3.60 19.47
C ASP A 86 -8.07 3.25 18.01
N THR A 87 -8.88 2.21 17.81
CA THR A 87 -9.28 1.72 16.50
C THR A 87 -10.66 2.25 16.10
N LEU A 88 -10.83 2.61 14.83
CA LEU A 88 -12.03 3.25 14.31
C LEU A 88 -12.32 2.72 12.91
N THR A 89 -13.60 2.55 12.58
CA THR A 89 -14.04 2.32 11.20
C THR A 89 -14.85 3.52 10.71
N CYS A 90 -14.44 4.09 9.58
CA CYS A 90 -15.25 5.08 8.88
C CYS A 90 -16.16 4.39 7.86
N PHE A 91 -17.46 4.59 8.03
CA PHE A 91 -18.47 4.25 7.05
C PHE A 91 -18.97 5.50 6.35
N VAL A 92 -19.00 5.44 5.02
CA VAL A 92 -19.58 6.48 4.17
C VAL A 92 -20.86 5.90 3.54
N PRO A 93 -22.02 6.07 4.20
CA PRO A 93 -23.29 5.59 3.68
C PRO A 93 -23.63 6.28 2.34
N HIS A 94 -24.16 5.50 1.40
CA HIS A 94 -24.60 5.99 0.10
C HIS A 94 -25.97 5.41 -0.24
N GLY A 95 -26.92 6.28 -0.55
CA GLY A 95 -28.26 5.92 -1.02
C GLY A 95 -29.39 6.34 -0.08
N THR A 96 -30.60 5.93 -0.43
CA THR A 96 -31.85 6.33 0.24
C THR A 96 -32.42 5.28 1.18
N SER A 97 -31.80 4.10 1.28
CA SER A 97 -32.24 3.04 2.20
C SER A 97 -31.92 3.39 3.66
N HIS A 98 -32.52 2.66 4.60
CA HIS A 98 -32.27 2.87 6.02
C HIS A 98 -30.78 2.74 6.37
N LEU A 99 -30.27 3.59 7.28
CA LEU A 99 -28.84 3.62 7.64
C LEU A 99 -28.34 2.25 8.14
N LYS A 100 -29.17 1.55 8.91
CA LYS A 100 -28.90 0.17 9.38
C LYS A 100 -28.51 -0.75 8.21
N ASP A 101 -29.34 -0.82 7.18
CA ASP A 101 -29.13 -1.70 6.03
C ASP A 101 -27.88 -1.29 5.24
N GLN A 102 -27.58 0.00 5.18
CA GLN A 102 -26.38 0.51 4.52
C GLN A 102 -25.12 0.08 5.29
N LEU A 103 -25.13 0.18 6.61
CA LEU A 103 -24.02 -0.25 7.46
C LEU A 103 -23.80 -1.76 7.39
N GLU A 104 -24.85 -2.58 7.46
CA GLU A 104 -24.72 -4.04 7.31
C GLU A 104 -24.09 -4.43 5.97
N LYS A 105 -24.57 -3.83 4.88
CA LYS A 105 -24.01 -4.05 3.54
C LYS A 105 -22.56 -3.59 3.45
N ALA A 106 -22.24 -2.42 4.01
CA ALA A 106 -20.87 -1.89 3.99
C ALA A 106 -19.92 -2.75 4.81
N HIS A 107 -20.35 -3.22 5.99
CA HIS A 107 -19.56 -4.11 6.85
C HIS A 107 -19.23 -5.43 6.14
N LEU A 108 -20.23 -6.08 5.53
CA LEU A 108 -20.01 -7.30 4.73
C LEU A 108 -19.08 -7.04 3.54
N LEU A 109 -19.24 -5.90 2.85
CA LEU A 109 -18.37 -5.52 1.74
C LEU A 109 -16.93 -5.32 2.20
N TYR A 110 -16.71 -4.69 3.36
CA TYR A 110 -15.38 -4.42 3.90
C TYR A 110 -14.69 -5.72 4.30
N GLN A 111 -15.39 -6.63 4.97
CA GLN A 111 -14.87 -7.96 5.32
C GLN A 111 -14.47 -8.78 4.10
N GLN A 112 -15.23 -8.68 3.00
CA GLN A 112 -14.97 -9.47 1.79
C GLN A 112 -13.87 -8.89 0.89
N LYS A 113 -13.79 -7.55 0.78
CA LYS A 113 -12.93 -6.90 -0.22
C LYS A 113 -11.61 -6.37 0.32
N ASP A 114 -11.51 -6.15 1.63
CA ASP A 114 -10.35 -5.48 2.20
C ASP A 114 -9.54 -6.39 3.12
N ASP A 115 -8.28 -6.60 2.73
CA ASP A 115 -7.36 -7.42 3.52
C ASP A 115 -6.88 -6.73 4.81
N VAL A 116 -7.14 -5.42 4.98
CA VAL A 116 -6.71 -4.64 6.16
C VAL A 116 -7.80 -4.62 7.23
N PHE A 117 -9.05 -4.37 6.84
CA PHE A 117 -10.19 -4.32 7.76
C PHE A 117 -10.34 -5.60 8.60
N CYS A 118 -10.73 -5.42 9.85
CA CYS A 118 -11.15 -6.49 10.75
C CYS A 118 -12.03 -5.94 11.87
N ASP A 119 -12.79 -6.82 12.52
CA ASP A 119 -13.81 -6.41 13.49
C ASP A 119 -13.23 -5.69 14.71
N ALA A 120 -11.94 -5.85 15.00
CA ALA A 120 -11.24 -5.06 16.02
C ALA A 120 -11.21 -3.55 15.73
N PHE A 121 -11.53 -3.11 14.51
CA PHE A 121 -11.73 -1.70 14.15
C PHE A 121 -13.16 -1.18 14.44
N LEU A 122 -14.07 -2.02 14.92
CA LEU A 122 -15.47 -1.63 15.16
C LEU A 122 -15.73 -1.06 16.55
N ASN A 123 -14.72 -1.03 17.44
CA ASN A 123 -14.84 -0.43 18.78
C ASN A 123 -15.38 1.00 18.73
N TYR A 124 -14.98 1.76 17.70
CA TYR A 124 -15.50 3.08 17.41
C TYR A 124 -15.95 3.14 15.97
N VAL A 125 -17.06 3.83 15.72
CA VAL A 125 -17.61 3.99 14.38
C VAL A 125 -17.74 5.48 14.04
N LEU A 126 -17.22 5.86 12.88
CA LEU A 126 -17.37 7.19 12.30
C LEU A 126 -18.34 7.10 11.13
N VAL A 127 -19.46 7.82 11.20
CA VAL A 127 -20.40 7.96 10.08
C VAL A 127 -20.17 9.31 9.45
N SER A 128 -19.70 9.32 8.19
CA SER A 128 -19.42 10.53 7.43
C SER A 128 -20.69 11.11 6.78
N ASP A 129 -21.78 11.18 7.53
CA ASP A 129 -23.06 11.74 7.09
C ASP A 129 -23.89 12.24 8.30
N ALA A 130 -24.77 13.20 8.05
CA ALA A 130 -25.70 13.78 9.03
C ALA A 130 -26.98 12.95 9.22
N SER A 131 -27.07 11.75 8.63
CA SER A 131 -28.19 10.82 8.80
C SER A 131 -28.53 10.58 10.28
N MET A 132 -29.82 10.48 10.60
CA MET A 132 -30.26 10.19 11.96
C MET A 132 -29.85 8.77 12.37
N VAL A 133 -29.16 8.67 13.50
CA VAL A 133 -28.85 7.39 14.16
C VAL A 133 -30.02 7.08 15.10
N ASP A 134 -30.81 6.08 14.73
CA ASP A 134 -31.95 5.60 15.50
C ASP A 134 -31.57 4.40 16.39
N GLU A 135 -32.54 3.89 17.15
CA GLU A 135 -32.34 2.75 18.06
C GLU A 135 -31.89 1.49 17.32
N ALA A 136 -32.44 1.23 16.13
CA ALA A 136 -32.07 0.07 15.32
C ALA A 136 -30.60 0.09 14.86
N VAL A 137 -30.05 1.27 14.55
CA VAL A 137 -28.61 1.44 14.25
C VAL A 137 -27.77 1.28 15.51
N MET A 138 -28.20 1.82 16.64
CA MET A 138 -27.49 1.68 17.92
C MET A 138 -27.39 0.21 18.35
N ASP A 139 -28.49 -0.55 18.25
CA ASP A 139 -28.53 -1.98 18.56
C ASP A 139 -27.62 -2.79 17.65
N LEU A 140 -27.63 -2.49 16.34
CA LEU A 140 -26.75 -3.14 15.37
C LEU A 140 -25.27 -2.91 15.74
N LEU A 141 -24.86 -1.65 15.95
CA LEU A 141 -23.47 -1.32 16.24
C LEU A 141 -23.04 -1.86 17.61
N ALA A 142 -23.92 -1.85 18.61
CA ALA A 142 -23.67 -2.49 19.90
C ALA A 142 -23.46 -4.00 19.75
N SER A 143 -24.21 -4.67 18.85
CA SER A 143 -24.01 -6.10 18.55
C SER A 143 -22.65 -6.41 17.94
N TRP A 144 -22.02 -5.44 17.28
CA TRP A 144 -20.64 -5.53 16.75
C TRP A 144 -19.57 -5.15 17.78
N GLY A 145 -19.96 -4.80 19.01
CA GLY A 145 -19.04 -4.38 20.06
C GLY A 145 -18.65 -2.90 20.00
N CYS A 146 -19.36 -2.07 19.23
CA CYS A 146 -19.12 -0.63 19.17
C CYS A 146 -19.42 0.02 20.52
N LEU A 147 -18.51 0.87 20.98
CA LEU A 147 -18.60 1.61 22.24
C LEU A 147 -19.12 3.03 22.02
N MET A 148 -18.80 3.63 20.88
CA MET A 148 -19.15 5.02 20.58
C MET A 148 -19.23 5.29 19.09
N ILE A 149 -20.25 6.07 18.73
CA ILE A 149 -20.49 6.54 17.38
C ILE A 149 -20.12 8.02 17.30
N PHE A 150 -19.33 8.36 16.30
CA PHE A 150 -19.01 9.73 15.91
C PHE A 150 -19.74 10.07 14.61
N GLN A 151 -20.47 11.18 14.58
CA GLN A 151 -21.06 11.70 13.35
C GLN A 151 -20.36 12.99 12.93
N LEU A 152 -19.80 12.98 11.73
CA LEU A 152 -19.16 14.16 11.16
C LEU A 152 -20.19 15.10 10.52
N PRO A 153 -19.97 16.42 10.60
CA PRO A 153 -20.67 17.35 9.75
C PRO A 153 -20.34 17.07 8.27
N SER A 154 -21.29 17.31 7.37
CA SER A 154 -21.13 17.11 5.91
C SER A 154 -20.00 17.92 5.26
N THR A 155 -19.37 18.84 6.00
CA THR A 155 -18.22 19.63 5.55
C THR A 155 -16.90 18.87 5.63
N GLU A 156 -16.81 17.79 6.42
CA GLU A 156 -15.61 16.96 6.51
C GLU A 156 -15.78 15.69 5.68
N ASN A 157 -14.80 15.41 4.82
CA ASN A 157 -14.84 14.27 3.91
C ASN A 157 -13.74 13.26 4.29
N VAL A 158 -14.06 12.38 5.23
CA VAL A 158 -13.20 11.26 5.60
C VAL A 158 -13.56 10.07 4.72
N GLN A 159 -12.55 9.49 4.07
CA GLN A 159 -12.75 8.35 3.19
C GLN A 159 -13.06 7.07 4.00
N PRO A 160 -13.82 6.12 3.44
CA PRO A 160 -14.18 4.91 4.15
C PRO A 160 -12.97 4.03 4.46
N GLY A 161 -13.03 3.29 5.57
CA GLY A 161 -12.02 2.27 5.90
C GLY A 161 -11.61 2.24 7.37
N PRO A 162 -10.64 1.35 7.69
CA PRO A 162 -10.08 1.23 9.03
C PRO A 162 -9.04 2.32 9.31
N TYR A 163 -9.17 2.97 10.46
CA TYR A 163 -8.27 3.99 10.96
C TYR A 163 -7.85 3.69 12.39
N PHE A 164 -6.66 4.14 12.74
CA PHE A 164 -6.34 4.43 14.13
C PHE A 164 -6.61 5.91 14.41
N PHE A 165 -7.04 6.26 15.60
CA PHE A 165 -7.28 7.66 15.95
C PHE A 165 -6.73 8.01 17.32
N SER A 166 -6.36 9.29 17.47
CA SER A 166 -5.93 9.89 18.73
C SER A 166 -6.37 11.35 18.79
N ALA A 167 -5.98 12.07 19.85
CA ALA A 167 -6.13 13.53 19.91
C ALA A 167 -5.47 14.30 18.75
N CYS A 168 -4.56 13.67 18.00
CA CYS A 168 -3.89 14.29 16.85
C CYS A 168 -4.70 14.19 15.55
N GLY A 169 -5.54 13.17 15.39
CA GLY A 169 -6.26 12.93 14.15
C GLY A 169 -6.47 11.43 13.84
N LEU A 170 -6.81 11.16 12.57
CA LEU A 170 -7.00 9.82 12.02
C LEU A 170 -5.78 9.39 11.22
N TYR A 171 -5.33 8.15 11.42
CA TYR A 171 -4.20 7.51 10.77
C TYR A 171 -4.68 6.28 10.01
N SER A 172 -4.41 6.21 8.70
CA SER A 172 -4.76 5.06 7.88
C SER A 172 -4.04 3.83 8.41
N ALA A 173 -4.78 2.74 8.59
CA ALA A 173 -4.19 1.46 8.93
C ALA A 173 -3.54 0.84 7.67
N TRP A 174 -2.25 0.51 7.76
CA TRP A 174 -1.57 -0.34 6.79
C TRP A 174 -1.34 -1.69 7.44
N ARG A 175 -1.92 -2.77 6.90
CA ARG A 175 -1.66 -4.11 7.44
C ARG A 175 -0.30 -4.59 6.96
N ILE A 176 0.45 -5.22 7.85
CA ILE A 176 1.74 -5.83 7.53
C ILE A 176 1.54 -7.33 7.31
N PHE A 177 2.08 -7.83 6.20
CA PHE A 177 2.11 -9.24 5.86
C PHE A 177 3.55 -9.76 5.83
N PRO A 178 3.88 -10.83 6.57
CA PRO A 178 5.14 -11.53 6.39
C PRO A 178 5.29 -12.08 4.97
N ASP A 179 6.48 -11.92 4.39
CA ASP A 179 6.87 -12.45 3.08
C ASP A 179 7.52 -13.83 3.26
N ASP A 180 6.71 -14.82 3.61
CA ASP A 180 7.18 -16.19 3.91
C ASP A 180 7.76 -16.91 2.68
N LYS A 181 7.53 -16.39 1.48
CA LYS A 181 8.11 -16.89 0.23
C LYS A 181 9.38 -16.17 -0.18
N ASP A 182 9.82 -15.19 0.60
CA ASP A 182 11.04 -14.42 0.33
C ASP A 182 11.05 -13.86 -1.11
N ALA A 183 9.88 -13.35 -1.54
CA ALA A 183 9.61 -12.88 -2.90
C ALA A 183 9.96 -11.40 -3.11
N PHE A 184 10.03 -10.63 -2.04
CA PHE A 184 10.34 -9.19 -2.02
C PHE A 184 11.78 -8.93 -1.59
N LEU A 185 12.38 -7.89 -2.15
CA LEU A 185 13.64 -7.31 -1.64
C LEU A 185 13.38 -6.26 -0.56
N LEU A 186 12.28 -5.52 -0.71
CA LEU A 186 11.88 -4.48 0.22
C LEU A 186 10.38 -4.16 0.08
N SER A 187 9.81 -3.65 1.17
CA SER A 187 8.47 -3.07 1.22
C SER A 187 8.57 -1.57 0.97
N THR A 188 7.57 -0.99 0.31
CA THR A 188 7.50 0.46 0.06
C THR A 188 6.25 1.07 0.62
N ILE A 189 6.37 2.32 1.05
CA ILE A 189 5.25 3.19 1.43
C ILE A 189 5.42 4.57 0.79
N PRO A 190 4.34 5.30 0.47
CA PRO A 190 4.44 6.69 0.05
C PRO A 190 5.08 7.56 1.14
N SER A 191 5.92 8.52 0.73
CA SER A 191 6.48 9.51 1.64
C SER A 191 5.37 10.42 2.17
N LEU A 192 5.50 10.79 3.45
CA LEU A 192 4.62 11.79 4.06
C LEU A 192 4.90 13.21 3.58
N VAL A 193 6.08 13.47 3.02
CA VAL A 193 6.53 14.82 2.62
C VAL A 193 6.19 15.10 1.15
N ASP A 194 6.43 14.13 0.28
CA ASP A 194 6.13 14.22 -1.15
C ASP A 194 5.33 12.98 -1.58
N PRO A 195 4.04 13.10 -1.93
CA PRO A 195 3.21 11.97 -2.32
C PRO A 195 3.67 11.27 -3.61
N HIS A 196 4.56 11.89 -4.40
CA HIS A 196 5.18 11.28 -5.58
C HIS A 196 6.47 10.51 -5.26
N THR A 197 6.97 10.61 -4.03
CA THR A 197 8.16 9.91 -3.56
C THR A 197 7.76 8.75 -2.66
N TYR A 198 8.48 7.64 -2.78
CA TYR A 198 8.31 6.46 -1.94
C TYR A 198 9.53 6.27 -1.04
N GLU A 199 9.31 5.52 0.04
CA GLU A 199 10.33 5.20 1.02
C GLU A 199 10.32 3.69 1.29
N ASN A 200 11.47 3.15 1.68
CA ASN A 200 11.56 1.78 2.17
C ASN A 200 10.95 1.68 3.57
N LEU A 201 10.02 0.76 3.76
CA LEU A 201 9.48 0.46 5.08
C LEU A 201 10.36 -0.57 5.80
N ASN A 202 10.93 -0.15 6.93
CA ASN A 202 11.63 -1.03 7.86
C ASN A 202 10.74 -1.31 9.08
N ALA A 203 9.81 -2.24 8.93
CA ALA A 203 8.92 -2.68 10.00
C ALA A 203 8.71 -4.19 9.92
N ALA A 204 8.58 -4.85 11.06
CA ALA A 204 8.31 -6.28 11.15
C ALA A 204 7.13 -6.52 12.08
N ALA A 205 6.27 -7.48 11.71
CA ALA A 205 5.23 -7.98 12.59
C ALA A 205 5.85 -8.73 13.78
N PHE A 206 5.16 -8.74 14.92
CA PHE A 206 5.63 -9.49 16.09
C PHE A 206 5.77 -10.98 15.76
N GLY A 207 6.97 -11.54 15.96
CA GLY A 207 7.27 -12.94 15.67
C GLY A 207 7.54 -13.26 14.20
N ALA A 208 7.54 -12.28 13.29
CA ALA A 208 7.93 -12.51 11.90
C ALA A 208 9.44 -12.77 11.79
N SER A 209 9.82 -13.79 11.01
CA SER A 209 11.21 -14.11 10.66
C SER A 209 11.59 -13.69 9.23
N SER A 210 10.62 -13.21 8.46
CA SER A 210 10.76 -12.77 7.07
C SER A 210 10.57 -11.25 6.95
N LEU A 211 10.95 -10.69 5.80
CA LEU A 211 10.57 -9.34 5.41
C LEU A 211 9.05 -9.17 5.54
N CYS A 212 8.61 -7.97 5.84
CA CYS A 212 7.21 -7.66 6.06
C CYS A 212 6.77 -6.58 5.06
N VAL A 213 5.69 -6.85 4.31
CA VAL A 213 5.14 -5.94 3.30
C VAL A 213 3.95 -5.19 3.89
N ALA A 214 4.00 -3.87 3.87
CA ALA A 214 2.86 -3.05 4.24
C ALA A 214 1.87 -2.90 3.08
N VAL A 215 0.61 -3.07 3.43
CA VAL A 215 -0.50 -3.16 2.50
C VAL A 215 -1.59 -2.18 2.96
N PRO A 216 -1.95 -1.17 2.14
CA PRO A 216 -2.97 -0.19 2.51
C PRO A 216 -4.37 -0.76 2.31
N SER A 217 -5.35 -0.24 3.05
CA SER A 217 -6.75 -0.58 2.80
C SER A 217 -7.18 -0.14 1.40
N ARG A 218 -7.94 -0.98 0.71
CA ARG A 218 -8.53 -0.64 -0.61
C ARG A 218 -9.79 0.21 -0.49
N LEU A 219 -10.37 0.29 0.70
CA LEU A 219 -11.65 0.97 0.94
C LEU A 219 -11.54 2.48 0.73
N LYS A 220 -10.40 3.06 1.10
CA LYS A 220 -10.08 4.48 0.89
C LYS A 220 -10.01 4.87 -0.58
N ALA A 221 -9.78 3.91 -1.47
CA ALA A 221 -9.55 4.17 -2.88
C ALA A 221 -10.87 4.16 -3.66
N THR A 222 -11.26 5.33 -4.14
CA THR A 222 -12.38 5.46 -5.09
C THR A 222 -11.83 5.44 -6.51
N LYS A 223 -12.28 4.47 -7.32
CA LYS A 223 -11.96 4.45 -8.75
C LYS A 223 -12.67 5.59 -9.45
N LEU A 224 -11.88 6.49 -10.02
CA LEU A 224 -12.33 7.61 -10.85
C LEU A 224 -11.81 7.39 -12.27
N GLU A 225 -12.41 8.07 -13.25
CA GLU A 225 -11.99 7.97 -14.65
C GLU A 225 -10.49 8.30 -14.84
N GLN A 226 -9.98 9.29 -14.10
CA GLN A 226 -8.57 9.67 -14.14
C GLN A 226 -7.67 8.77 -13.27
N LYS A 227 -8.25 7.99 -12.35
CA LYS A 227 -7.53 7.08 -11.45
C LYS A 227 -8.14 5.67 -11.49
N PRO A 228 -8.13 5.01 -12.66
CA PRO A 228 -8.82 3.73 -12.83
C PRO A 228 -8.17 2.59 -12.03
N LEU A 229 -6.88 2.73 -11.67
CA LEU A 229 -6.14 1.75 -10.88
C LEU A 229 -6.19 2.05 -9.37
N ALA A 230 -6.99 3.01 -8.92
CA ALA A 230 -7.16 3.33 -7.51
C ALA A 230 -7.52 2.07 -6.70
N GLY A 231 -6.72 1.78 -5.67
CA GLY A 231 -6.90 0.64 -4.77
C GLY A 231 -6.25 -0.65 -5.27
N MET A 232 -5.74 -0.68 -6.50
CA MET A 232 -4.86 -1.78 -6.93
C MET A 232 -3.52 -1.66 -6.22
N ARG A 233 -3.03 -2.80 -5.75
CA ARG A 233 -1.73 -2.96 -5.11
C ARG A 233 -0.79 -3.64 -6.10
N ILE A 234 0.30 -2.96 -6.42
CA ILE A 234 1.26 -3.38 -7.43
C ILE A 234 2.62 -3.58 -6.77
N ALA A 235 3.32 -4.63 -7.15
CA ALA A 235 4.75 -4.75 -6.86
C ALA A 235 5.57 -4.64 -8.15
N ILE A 236 6.79 -4.13 -8.06
CA ILE A 236 7.62 -3.89 -9.25
C ILE A 236 8.91 -4.70 -9.14
N LYS A 237 9.31 -5.35 -10.22
CA LYS A 237 10.62 -6.01 -10.31
C LYS A 237 11.74 -5.01 -9.97
N ASP A 238 12.77 -5.46 -9.25
CA ASP A 238 13.92 -4.61 -8.88
C ASP A 238 14.86 -4.26 -10.05
N LEU A 239 14.31 -4.04 -11.24
CA LEU A 239 14.96 -3.34 -12.35
C LEU A 239 14.31 -1.99 -12.64
N PHE A 240 13.08 -1.78 -12.14
CA PHE A 240 12.37 -0.52 -12.27
C PHE A 240 12.82 0.47 -11.19
N HIS A 241 13.05 1.71 -11.60
CA HIS A 241 13.22 2.84 -10.69
C HIS A 241 11.87 3.25 -10.09
N LEU A 242 11.91 3.59 -8.81
CA LEU A 242 10.81 4.20 -8.07
C LEU A 242 11.40 5.37 -7.30
N LYS A 243 10.88 6.56 -7.52
CA LYS A 243 11.39 7.79 -6.91
C LYS A 243 11.50 7.65 -5.39
N GLY A 244 12.68 7.90 -4.82
CA GLY A 244 12.98 7.79 -3.39
C GLY A 244 13.38 6.39 -2.90
N VAL A 245 13.38 5.39 -3.78
CA VAL A 245 13.73 4.00 -3.43
C VAL A 245 14.95 3.55 -4.25
N HIS A 246 15.85 2.80 -3.62
CA HIS A 246 17.00 2.19 -4.30
C HIS A 246 16.56 1.09 -5.28
N THR A 247 17.21 1.04 -6.43
CA THR A 247 17.13 -0.09 -7.37
C THR A 247 18.43 -0.87 -7.29
N GLY A 248 18.35 -2.14 -6.87
CA GLY A 248 19.52 -2.99 -6.66
C GLY A 248 19.83 -3.90 -7.84
N CYS A 249 18.89 -4.09 -8.77
CA CYS A 249 19.05 -5.04 -9.88
C CYS A 249 19.31 -6.48 -9.42
N GLY A 250 18.89 -6.84 -8.21
CA GLY A 250 19.24 -8.13 -7.62
C GLY A 250 20.73 -8.29 -7.28
N ASN A 251 21.52 -7.21 -7.27
CA ASN A 251 22.94 -7.20 -6.94
C ASN A 251 23.22 -6.30 -5.70
N ARG A 252 23.97 -6.81 -4.71
CA ARG A 252 24.24 -6.06 -3.46
C ARG A 252 25.22 -4.92 -3.68
N ALA A 253 26.27 -5.14 -4.47
CA ALA A 253 27.28 -4.11 -4.77
C ALA A 253 26.68 -2.94 -5.55
N TYR A 254 25.87 -3.22 -6.57
CA TYR A 254 25.14 -2.21 -7.34
C TYR A 254 24.26 -1.37 -6.43
N ARG A 255 23.49 -2.02 -5.54
CA ARG A 255 22.68 -1.32 -4.54
C ARG A 255 23.52 -0.43 -3.61
N MET A 256 24.68 -0.90 -3.16
CA MET A 256 25.56 -0.14 -2.27
C MET A 256 26.21 1.07 -2.95
N LEU A 257 26.47 0.98 -4.25
CA LEU A 257 27.16 2.01 -5.03
C LEU A 257 26.22 3.07 -5.62
N HIS A 258 24.91 2.87 -5.55
CA HIS A 258 23.92 3.78 -6.14
C HIS A 258 22.93 4.29 -5.09
N ASP A 259 22.67 5.59 -5.13
CA ASP A 259 21.67 6.24 -4.31
C ASP A 259 20.23 5.83 -4.70
N ALA A 260 19.28 6.22 -3.86
CA ALA A 260 17.87 6.13 -4.18
C ALA A 260 17.55 6.86 -5.51
N SER A 261 16.66 6.28 -6.31
CA SER A 261 16.33 6.83 -7.63
C SER A 261 15.64 8.18 -7.50
N LYS A 262 16.03 9.15 -8.34
CA LYS A 262 15.42 10.50 -8.34
C LYS A 262 14.12 10.57 -9.14
N THR A 263 13.87 9.58 -9.98
CA THR A 263 12.69 9.45 -10.84
C THR A 263 12.15 8.02 -10.78
N SER A 264 10.89 7.84 -11.16
CA SER A 264 10.29 6.53 -11.39
C SER A 264 10.41 6.17 -12.87
N SER A 265 10.62 4.89 -13.19
CA SER A 265 10.55 4.43 -14.59
C SER A 265 9.18 4.75 -15.19
N SER A 266 9.10 5.06 -16.48
CA SER A 266 7.85 5.42 -17.18
C SER A 266 6.70 4.42 -16.93
N ALA A 267 7.02 3.11 -17.00
CA ALA A 267 6.13 2.01 -16.67
C ALA A 267 5.52 2.11 -15.25
N VAL A 268 6.34 2.49 -14.26
CA VAL A 268 5.92 2.66 -12.87
C VAL A 268 5.17 3.98 -12.70
N GLN A 269 5.63 5.06 -13.34
CA GLN A 269 4.99 6.36 -13.28
C GLN A 269 3.55 6.30 -13.81
N SER A 270 3.31 5.61 -14.92
CA SER A 270 1.95 5.38 -15.43
C SER A 270 1.04 4.70 -14.40
N VAL A 271 1.54 3.71 -13.63
CA VAL A 271 0.76 3.09 -12.56
C VAL A 271 0.40 4.10 -11.47
N LEU A 272 1.37 4.93 -11.06
CA LEU A 272 1.16 5.96 -10.04
C LEU A 272 0.15 7.02 -10.50
N ASP A 273 0.26 7.47 -11.74
CA ASP A 273 -0.63 8.49 -12.33
C ASP A 273 -2.07 7.98 -12.42
N LEU A 274 -2.24 6.70 -12.77
CA LEU A 274 -3.54 6.02 -12.80
C LEU A 274 -4.07 5.63 -11.40
N GLY A 275 -3.36 5.98 -10.32
CA GLY A 275 -3.79 5.82 -8.93
C GLY A 275 -3.45 4.47 -8.28
N GLY A 276 -2.64 3.63 -8.93
CA GLY A 276 -2.14 2.39 -8.34
C GLY A 276 -1.10 2.66 -7.24
N ILE A 277 -0.99 1.75 -6.27
CA ILE A 277 -0.04 1.87 -5.16
C ILE A 277 1.07 0.84 -5.29
N ILE A 278 2.32 1.28 -5.20
CA ILE A 278 3.47 0.39 -5.18
C ILE A 278 3.74 -0.07 -3.75
N VAL A 279 3.58 -1.36 -3.47
CA VAL A 279 3.72 -1.94 -2.12
C VAL A 279 5.11 -2.52 -1.84
N GLY A 280 5.90 -2.77 -2.88
CA GLY A 280 7.27 -3.24 -2.70
C GLY A 280 7.99 -3.50 -4.01
N LYS A 281 9.28 -3.86 -3.87
CA LYS A 281 10.10 -4.31 -4.99
C LYS A 281 10.36 -5.81 -4.88
N THR A 282 10.06 -6.54 -5.95
CA THR A 282 10.21 -7.99 -6.01
C THR A 282 11.60 -8.40 -6.45
N LYS A 283 12.04 -9.57 -6.00
CA LYS A 283 13.32 -10.16 -6.39
C LYS A 283 13.40 -10.41 -7.89
N THR A 284 14.60 -10.21 -8.43
CA THR A 284 14.97 -10.49 -9.81
C THR A 284 16.27 -11.29 -9.82
N VAL A 285 16.46 -12.12 -10.85
CA VAL A 285 17.81 -12.59 -11.19
C VAL A 285 18.68 -11.37 -11.40
N GLU A 286 19.94 -11.45 -10.97
CA GLU A 286 20.92 -10.38 -11.08
C GLU A 286 20.96 -9.77 -12.49
N PHE A 287 20.73 -8.46 -12.58
CA PHE A 287 20.58 -7.68 -13.80
C PHE A 287 19.57 -8.24 -14.82
N GLY A 288 18.70 -9.16 -14.42
CA GLY A 288 17.77 -9.81 -15.31
C GLY A 288 18.39 -10.84 -16.27
N SER A 289 19.62 -11.31 -15.99
CA SER A 289 20.51 -12.00 -16.93
C SER A 289 20.14 -13.44 -17.34
N SER A 290 19.57 -14.26 -16.45
CA SER A 290 19.24 -15.66 -16.74
C SER A 290 17.76 -16.01 -16.53
N GLN A 291 17.31 -17.11 -17.16
CA GLN A 291 15.99 -17.72 -16.97
C GLN A 291 16.04 -18.88 -15.97
N GLU A 292 17.19 -19.52 -15.83
CA GLU A 292 17.36 -20.65 -14.91
C GLU A 292 17.76 -20.13 -13.54
N VAL A 293 17.03 -20.58 -12.52
CA VAL A 293 17.35 -20.35 -11.11
C VAL A 293 18.23 -21.50 -10.65
N ILE A 294 19.43 -21.60 -11.22
CA ILE A 294 20.46 -22.54 -10.75
C ILE A 294 21.28 -21.79 -9.68
N GLY A 295 21.89 -22.54 -8.74
CA GLY A 295 22.53 -22.10 -7.50
C GLY A 295 23.68 -21.07 -7.57
N ASP A 296 23.69 -20.21 -8.59
CA ASP A 296 24.62 -19.12 -8.81
C ASP A 296 24.08 -17.75 -8.34
N TRP A 297 22.88 -17.66 -7.75
CA TRP A 297 22.43 -16.42 -7.11
C TRP A 297 23.24 -16.17 -5.83
N CYS A 298 24.36 -15.47 -5.98
CA CYS A 298 25.30 -15.21 -4.89
C CYS A 298 24.81 -14.12 -3.93
N ASP A 299 23.99 -13.18 -4.42
CA ASP A 299 23.61 -11.98 -3.66
C ASP A 299 22.31 -12.13 -2.87
N TYR A 300 21.26 -12.69 -3.48
CA TYR A 300 19.96 -12.91 -2.85
C TYR A 300 19.45 -14.30 -3.20
N SER A 301 18.98 -15.07 -2.22
CA SER A 301 18.33 -16.35 -2.50
C SER A 301 17.08 -16.15 -3.33
N TYR A 302 16.82 -17.07 -4.25
CA TYR A 302 15.60 -17.06 -5.04
C TYR A 302 14.36 -17.33 -4.17
N PRO A 303 13.19 -16.75 -4.51
CA PRO A 303 11.95 -16.98 -3.77
C PRO A 303 11.49 -18.44 -3.78
N PHE A 304 10.77 -18.86 -2.73
CA PHE A 304 10.07 -20.13 -2.74
C PHE A 304 8.88 -20.10 -3.69
N ASN A 305 8.79 -21.12 -4.56
CA ASN A 305 7.62 -21.32 -5.40
C ASN A 305 6.48 -21.90 -4.57
N SER A 306 5.27 -21.36 -4.67
CA SER A 306 4.11 -21.91 -3.95
C SER A 306 3.50 -23.15 -4.62
N ARG A 307 3.99 -23.55 -5.80
CA ARG A 307 3.54 -24.75 -6.52
C ARG A 307 4.31 -26.01 -6.10
N GLY A 308 3.65 -27.16 -6.25
CA GLY A 308 4.21 -28.46 -5.89
C GLY A 308 4.67 -28.51 -4.44
N ASP A 309 3.85 -27.97 -3.52
CA ASP A 309 4.11 -27.91 -2.08
C ASP A 309 5.46 -27.26 -1.68
N GLY A 310 5.99 -26.37 -2.53
CA GLY A 310 7.28 -25.71 -2.28
C GLY A 310 8.47 -26.30 -3.01
N TYR A 311 8.30 -27.42 -3.72
CA TYR A 311 9.42 -28.19 -4.29
C TYR A 311 9.67 -27.95 -5.79
N ILE A 312 8.71 -27.33 -6.51
CA ILE A 312 8.95 -26.95 -7.90
C ILE A 312 9.88 -25.73 -7.90
N ALA A 313 11.02 -25.81 -8.58
CA ALA A 313 11.91 -24.66 -8.73
C ALA A 313 11.19 -23.48 -9.42
N GLY A 314 11.50 -22.26 -8.99
CA GLY A 314 11.11 -21.07 -9.73
C GLY A 314 11.95 -20.89 -11.00
N THR A 315 11.54 -19.96 -11.86
CA THR A 315 12.31 -19.53 -13.03
C THR A 315 12.47 -18.01 -13.02
N GLY A 316 13.40 -17.50 -13.84
CA GLY A 316 13.82 -16.12 -13.92
C GLY A 316 13.44 -15.40 -15.21
N SER A 317 13.68 -14.09 -15.31
CA SER A 317 14.27 -13.26 -14.27
C SER A 317 13.27 -12.53 -13.37
N SER A 318 11.96 -12.53 -13.65
CA SER A 318 10.93 -11.91 -12.79
C SER A 318 10.40 -12.87 -11.71
N THR A 319 11.31 -13.58 -11.04
CA THR A 319 10.97 -14.68 -10.11
C THR A 319 10.14 -14.21 -8.92
N GLY A 320 10.55 -13.11 -8.26
CA GLY A 320 9.82 -12.55 -7.12
C GLY A 320 8.43 -12.04 -7.51
N SER A 321 8.29 -11.51 -8.72
CA SER A 321 7.01 -11.06 -9.27
C SER A 321 6.01 -12.21 -9.39
N ALA A 322 6.44 -13.34 -9.97
CA ALA A 322 5.57 -14.51 -10.10
C ALA A 322 5.31 -15.21 -8.76
N ALA A 323 6.33 -15.35 -7.91
CA ALA A 323 6.21 -15.98 -6.59
C ALA A 323 5.27 -15.21 -5.66
N SER A 324 5.40 -13.87 -5.60
CA SER A 324 4.53 -13.02 -4.79
C SER A 324 3.07 -13.09 -5.23
N LEU A 325 2.80 -13.07 -6.55
CA LEU A 325 1.45 -13.25 -7.06
C LEU A 325 0.88 -14.63 -6.73
N ALA A 326 1.68 -15.69 -6.82
CA ALA A 326 1.21 -17.03 -6.48
C ALA A 326 0.90 -17.18 -4.98
N ALA A 327 1.62 -16.47 -4.12
CA ALA A 327 1.55 -16.62 -2.67
C ALA A 327 0.55 -15.68 -1.98
N TYR A 328 0.36 -14.46 -2.52
CA TYR A 328 -0.26 -13.37 -1.77
C TYR A 328 -1.55 -12.84 -2.42
N PRO A 329 -2.73 -13.24 -1.92
CA PRO A 329 -4.01 -12.81 -2.47
C PRO A 329 -4.29 -11.31 -2.39
N TRP A 330 -3.59 -10.59 -1.52
CA TRP A 330 -3.70 -9.14 -1.38
C TRP A 330 -2.96 -8.35 -2.48
N LEU A 331 -2.17 -9.01 -3.33
CA LEU A 331 -1.43 -8.41 -4.44
C LEU A 331 -2.18 -8.61 -5.76
N ASP A 332 -2.37 -7.54 -6.54
CA ASP A 332 -3.20 -7.58 -7.75
C ASP A 332 -2.40 -7.87 -9.01
N ILE A 333 -1.34 -7.08 -9.21
CA ILE A 333 -0.49 -7.09 -10.41
C ILE A 333 0.96 -6.92 -9.99
N THR A 334 1.87 -7.49 -10.78
CA THR A 334 3.29 -7.14 -10.68
C THR A 334 3.83 -6.70 -12.01
N LEU A 335 4.64 -5.65 -12.02
CA LEU A 335 5.41 -5.27 -13.20
C LEU A 335 6.68 -6.11 -13.30
N GLY A 336 6.99 -6.54 -14.52
CA GLY A 336 8.17 -7.32 -14.86
C GLY A 336 8.81 -6.82 -16.16
N THR A 337 9.96 -7.38 -16.48
CA THR A 337 10.65 -7.15 -17.75
C THR A 337 10.87 -8.47 -18.46
N ASP A 338 10.77 -8.48 -19.79
CA ASP A 338 10.94 -9.67 -20.62
C ASP A 338 11.78 -9.34 -21.86
N ALA A 339 12.95 -9.99 -21.98
CA ALA A 339 13.73 -10.04 -23.22
C ALA A 339 13.78 -11.42 -23.84
N GLY A 340 14.06 -12.45 -23.04
CA GLY A 340 14.12 -13.85 -23.49
C GLY A 340 12.95 -14.73 -23.08
N GLY A 341 12.07 -14.26 -22.19
CA GLY A 341 11.08 -15.10 -21.49
C GLY A 341 10.86 -14.71 -20.03
N SER A 342 11.56 -13.69 -19.54
CA SER A 342 11.60 -13.33 -18.12
C SER A 342 10.28 -12.91 -17.47
N ILE A 343 9.18 -12.75 -18.21
CA ILE A 343 7.82 -12.67 -17.67
C ILE A 343 7.09 -14.00 -17.86
N ARG A 344 7.20 -14.59 -19.05
CA ARG A 344 6.47 -15.80 -19.46
C ARG A 344 6.93 -17.05 -18.70
N ASP A 345 8.23 -17.26 -18.54
CA ASP A 345 8.74 -18.47 -17.88
C ASP A 345 8.45 -18.47 -16.37
N PRO A 346 8.66 -17.36 -15.62
CA PRO A 346 8.25 -17.30 -14.22
C PRO A 346 6.75 -17.50 -14.03
N ALA A 347 5.95 -16.98 -14.97
CA ALA A 347 4.50 -17.16 -14.96
C ALA A 347 4.12 -18.65 -15.09
N VAL A 348 4.73 -19.39 -16.03
CA VAL A 348 4.52 -20.83 -16.17
C VAL A 348 4.93 -21.59 -14.90
N ALA A 349 6.13 -21.31 -14.37
CA ALA A 349 6.66 -22.05 -13.20
C ALA A 349 5.81 -21.87 -11.93
N HIS A 350 5.24 -20.69 -11.73
CA HIS A 350 4.40 -20.39 -10.56
C HIS A 350 2.89 -20.57 -10.84
N GLY A 351 2.54 -20.88 -12.08
CA GLY A 351 1.16 -21.03 -12.54
C GLY A 351 0.33 -19.77 -12.34
N VAL A 352 0.87 -18.63 -12.79
CA VAL A 352 0.19 -17.34 -12.92
C VAL A 352 0.19 -16.92 -14.39
N TYR A 353 -0.51 -15.83 -14.72
CA TYR A 353 -0.53 -15.30 -16.08
C TYR A 353 0.59 -14.26 -16.26
N GLY A 354 1.21 -14.24 -17.44
CA GLY A 354 2.23 -13.26 -17.82
C GLY A 354 1.93 -12.65 -19.18
N PHE A 355 2.00 -11.32 -19.27
CA PHE A 355 1.79 -10.56 -20.50
C PHE A 355 3.08 -9.85 -20.91
N ARG A 356 3.59 -10.20 -22.08
CA ARG A 356 4.68 -9.52 -22.77
C ARG A 356 4.09 -8.70 -23.93
N PRO A 357 4.07 -7.36 -23.87
CA PRO A 357 3.61 -6.54 -24.98
C PRO A 357 4.51 -6.67 -26.21
N SER A 358 3.96 -6.34 -27.39
CA SER A 358 4.78 -6.04 -28.57
C SER A 358 5.72 -4.86 -28.26
N HIS A 359 6.90 -4.84 -28.86
CA HIS A 359 7.85 -3.73 -28.73
C HIS A 359 8.34 -3.31 -30.12
N ASP A 360 8.78 -2.06 -30.23
CA ASP A 360 9.29 -1.43 -31.45
C ASP A 360 10.82 -1.60 -31.61
N GLY A 361 11.46 -2.28 -30.66
CA GLY A 361 12.91 -2.48 -30.65
C GLY A 361 13.70 -1.31 -30.09
N GLN A 362 13.02 -0.25 -29.61
CA GLN A 362 13.67 0.84 -28.90
C GLN A 362 13.96 0.44 -27.46
N GLN A 363 15.06 0.97 -26.92
CA GLN A 363 15.39 0.78 -25.52
C GLN A 363 14.40 1.54 -24.64
N ILE A 364 13.86 0.86 -23.62
CA ILE A 364 13.02 1.52 -22.62
C ILE A 364 13.89 2.46 -21.79
N PRO A 365 13.58 3.77 -21.76
CA PRO A 365 14.33 4.71 -20.93
C PRO A 365 14.07 4.42 -19.44
N ASP A 366 15.09 4.65 -18.62
CA ASP A 366 14.97 4.65 -17.15
C ASP A 366 14.62 3.30 -16.50
N VAL A 367 15.04 2.19 -17.10
CA VAL A 367 15.05 0.85 -16.47
C VAL A 367 16.44 0.25 -16.67
N VAL A 368 17.03 -0.34 -15.62
CA VAL A 368 18.34 -0.99 -15.74
C VAL A 368 18.18 -2.31 -16.47
N ILE A 369 18.74 -2.41 -17.68
CA ILE A 369 18.48 -3.49 -18.62
C ILE A 369 19.78 -3.95 -19.31
N PRO A 370 20.06 -5.26 -19.37
CA PRO A 370 21.26 -5.79 -20.04
C PRO A 370 21.15 -5.83 -21.58
N CYS A 371 19.95 -5.89 -22.17
CA CYS A 371 19.76 -5.96 -23.63
C CYS A 371 18.61 -5.09 -24.17
N GLY A 372 18.84 -3.77 -24.23
CA GLY A 372 17.79 -2.76 -24.48
C GLY A 372 16.82 -3.04 -25.64
N ILE A 373 17.30 -3.63 -26.75
CA ILE A 373 16.52 -3.83 -27.99
C ILE A 373 15.46 -4.94 -27.90
N PHE A 374 15.67 -5.98 -27.08
CA PHE A 374 14.72 -7.09 -26.93
C PHE A 374 13.82 -6.93 -25.71
N HIS A 375 14.17 -6.00 -24.83
CA HIS A 375 13.48 -5.81 -23.56
C HIS A 375 12.17 -5.06 -23.76
N THR A 376 11.13 -5.57 -23.10
CA THR A 376 9.88 -4.85 -22.91
C THR A 376 9.43 -4.91 -21.46
N SER A 377 8.69 -3.89 -21.05
CA SER A 377 8.01 -3.84 -19.75
C SER A 377 6.65 -4.51 -19.91
N GLY A 378 6.36 -5.48 -19.07
CA GLY A 378 5.07 -6.16 -19.06
C GLY A 378 4.59 -6.39 -17.64
N PHE A 379 3.57 -7.22 -17.51
CA PHE A 379 2.95 -7.44 -16.21
C PHE A 379 2.47 -8.88 -16.06
N LEU A 380 2.37 -9.31 -14.80
CA LEU A 380 1.85 -10.61 -14.39
C LEU A 380 0.60 -10.40 -13.53
N GLY A 381 -0.28 -11.40 -13.50
CA GLY A 381 -1.47 -11.40 -12.66
C GLY A 381 -2.00 -12.80 -12.37
N ARG A 382 -2.90 -12.91 -11.39
CA ARG A 382 -3.54 -14.18 -11.01
C ARG A 382 -4.81 -14.50 -11.79
N SER A 383 -5.45 -13.48 -12.38
CA SER A 383 -6.69 -13.65 -13.12
C SER A 383 -6.64 -12.85 -14.43
N SER A 384 -7.24 -13.41 -15.47
CA SER A 384 -7.39 -12.72 -16.75
C SER A 384 -8.25 -11.45 -16.62
N GLY A 385 -9.23 -11.44 -15.71
CA GLY A 385 -10.09 -10.27 -15.46
C GLY A 385 -9.30 -9.07 -14.91
N THR A 386 -8.52 -9.28 -13.85
CA THR A 386 -7.67 -8.23 -13.25
C THR A 386 -6.59 -7.77 -14.24
N MET A 387 -6.01 -8.69 -15.01
CA MET A 387 -5.02 -8.34 -16.04
C MET A 387 -5.62 -7.53 -17.19
N LEU A 388 -6.84 -7.86 -17.62
CA LEU A 388 -7.53 -7.12 -18.67
C LEU A 388 -7.88 -5.70 -18.19
N GLU A 389 -8.36 -5.57 -16.96
CA GLU A 389 -8.62 -4.28 -16.33
C GLU A 389 -7.35 -3.42 -16.28
N PHE A 390 -6.26 -3.96 -15.72
CA PHE A 390 -4.98 -3.26 -15.64
C PHE A 390 -4.44 -2.88 -17.03
N GLY A 391 -4.37 -3.86 -17.94
CA GLY A 391 -3.80 -3.70 -19.26
C GLY A 391 -4.53 -2.67 -20.13
N ARG A 392 -5.86 -2.57 -20.02
CA ARG A 392 -6.66 -1.58 -20.76
C ARG A 392 -6.22 -0.15 -20.47
N HIS A 393 -5.92 0.16 -19.21
CA HIS A 393 -5.54 1.52 -18.83
C HIS A 393 -4.03 1.75 -18.99
N TRP A 394 -3.21 0.79 -18.54
CA TRP A 394 -1.77 0.93 -18.51
C TRP A 394 -1.14 0.98 -19.91
N LEU A 395 -1.62 0.16 -20.86
CA LEU A 395 -1.09 0.15 -22.23
C LEU A 395 -1.53 1.36 -23.08
N GLN A 396 -2.58 2.07 -22.68
CA GLN A 396 -3.09 3.25 -23.38
C GLN A 396 -2.41 4.55 -22.95
N THR A 397 -1.62 4.51 -21.86
CA THR A 397 -0.93 5.70 -21.37
C THR A 397 0.22 6.01 -22.33
N PRO A 398 0.25 7.18 -22.98
CA PRO A 398 1.39 7.58 -23.79
C PRO A 398 2.63 7.58 -22.89
N SER A 399 3.68 6.88 -23.29
CA SER A 399 4.98 7.01 -22.64
C SER A 399 5.39 8.49 -22.71
N SER A 400 5.32 9.18 -21.58
CA SER A 400 5.62 10.60 -21.44
C SER A 400 7.12 10.83 -21.66
N ASN A 401 7.57 10.79 -22.92
CA ASN A 401 8.89 11.20 -23.39
C ASN A 401 8.91 11.42 -24.92
N HIS A 402 7.78 11.81 -25.52
CA HIS A 402 7.72 12.17 -26.95
C HIS A 402 7.27 13.62 -27.21
N VAL A 403 7.59 14.52 -26.28
CA VAL A 403 7.43 15.96 -26.51
C VAL A 403 8.78 16.64 -26.26
N GLY A 404 9.61 16.70 -27.31
CA GLY A 404 10.88 17.43 -27.31
C GLY A 404 11.83 16.92 -28.38
N GLU A 405 12.06 17.75 -29.40
CA GLU A 405 13.10 17.64 -30.44
C GLU A 405 12.88 16.64 -31.59
N ILE A 406 11.92 16.98 -32.45
CA ILE A 406 12.22 17.04 -33.89
C ILE A 406 12.05 18.51 -34.30
N LEU A 407 13.13 19.27 -34.15
CA LEU A 407 13.38 20.49 -34.90
C LEU A 407 14.65 20.24 -35.72
N GLU A 408 14.44 19.77 -36.96
CA GLU A 408 14.93 20.36 -38.22
C GLU A 408 14.46 19.51 -39.41
#